data_AF-A0A538B9G3-F1
#
_entry.id   AF-A0A538B9G3-F1
#
_cell.length_a   1.000
_cell.length_b   1.000
_cell.length_c   1.000
_cell.angle_alpha   90.00
_cell.angle_beta   90.00
_cell.angle_gamma   90.00
#
_symmetry.space_group_name_H-M   'P 1'
#
loop_
_entity.id
_entity.type
_entity.pdbx_description
1 polymer ?
#
loop_
_entity_poly.entity_id
_entity_poly.type
_entity_poly.pdbx_seq_one_letter_code
_entity_poly.pdbx_strand_id
1 'polypeptide(L)'
;LVVLGAEWGHGRRRGWLSNLHLGARDPQTGEFVMVGKTFKGLTDAMLTWQTEQLLARETHREGITVFVRPELVVEIALDGAQRSPRYPGGVALRFARVKRYRDDKAPAEADTVDAVRALLPQ
;
A
#
# COMPACT_ATOMS: atom_id res chain seq x y z
N LEU A 1 7.31 0.12 1.13
CA LEU A 1 6.27 -0.60 0.34
C LEU A 1 5.81 0.25 -0.84
N VAL A 2 5.10 -0.33 -1.82
CA VAL A 2 4.49 0.40 -2.96
C VAL A 2 2.97 0.44 -2.86
N VAL A 3 2.34 1.44 -3.49
CA VAL A 3 0.88 1.50 -3.65
C VAL A 3 0.47 0.81 -4.95
N LEU A 4 -0.37 -0.22 -4.85
CA LEU A 4 -0.91 -0.98 -5.99
C LEU A 4 -2.30 -0.51 -6.42
N GLY A 5 -2.98 0.20 -5.52
CA GLY A 5 -4.32 0.71 -5.71
C GLY A 5 -4.85 1.35 -4.44
N ALA A 6 -6.06 1.89 -4.52
CA ALA A 6 -6.76 2.42 -3.37
C ALA A 6 -8.28 2.38 -3.57
N GLU A 7 -9.03 2.36 -2.49
CA GLU A 7 -10.50 2.45 -2.56
C GLU A 7 -11.00 3.85 -2.22
N TRP A 8 -12.08 4.26 -2.90
CA TRP A 8 -12.82 5.47 -2.56
C TRP A 8 -13.33 5.42 -1.12
N GLY A 9 -13.10 6.49 -0.38
CA GLY A 9 -13.57 6.66 0.98
C GLY A 9 -15.09 6.85 1.07
N HIS A 10 -15.61 6.58 2.25
CA HIS A 10 -17.01 6.75 2.59
C HIS A 10 -17.15 7.78 3.73
N GLY A 11 -18.36 8.30 3.94
CA GLY A 11 -18.64 9.29 4.99
C GLY A 11 -17.74 10.52 4.87
N ARG A 12 -17.01 10.87 5.95
CA ARG A 12 -16.12 12.05 5.99
C ARG A 12 -14.98 12.04 4.97
N ARG A 13 -14.67 10.88 4.37
CA ARG A 13 -13.61 10.73 3.35
C ARG A 13 -14.18 10.50 1.95
N ARG A 14 -15.47 10.75 1.75
CA ARG A 14 -16.08 10.69 0.42
C ARG A 14 -15.35 11.66 -0.52
N GLY A 15 -14.99 11.18 -1.71
CA GLY A 15 -14.22 11.95 -2.69
C GLY A 15 -12.70 11.83 -2.56
N TRP A 16 -12.19 11.09 -1.57
CA TRP A 16 -10.76 10.76 -1.46
C TRP A 16 -10.50 9.27 -1.56
N LEU A 17 -9.42 8.90 -2.24
CA LEU A 17 -8.88 7.54 -2.19
C LEU A 17 -8.18 7.35 -0.84
N SER A 18 -8.68 6.46 0.02
CA SER A 18 -8.29 6.46 1.45
C SER A 18 -8.03 5.11 2.09
N ASN A 19 -8.24 4.01 1.37
CA ASN A 19 -7.82 2.67 1.79
C ASN A 19 -6.78 2.14 0.80
N LEU A 20 -5.50 2.35 1.10
CA LEU A 20 -4.38 2.00 0.21
C LEU A 20 -4.15 0.50 0.19
N HIS A 21 -3.86 -0.03 -1.00
CA HIS A 21 -3.43 -1.40 -1.25
C HIS A 21 -1.90 -1.43 -1.31
N LEU A 22 -1.27 -2.18 -0.42
CA LEU A 22 0.17 -2.15 -0.21
C LEU A 22 0.84 -3.40 -0.82
N GLY A 23 1.83 -3.17 -1.66
CA GLY A 23 2.70 -4.19 -2.25
C GLY A 23 4.10 -4.20 -1.65
N ALA A 24 4.64 -5.39 -1.44
CA ALA A 24 6.05 -5.63 -1.19
C ALA A 24 6.70 -6.22 -2.45
N ARG A 25 7.97 -5.92 -2.69
CA ARG A 25 8.68 -6.42 -3.87
C ARG A 25 8.98 -7.91 -3.70
N ASP A 26 8.72 -8.71 -4.73
CA ASP A 26 9.24 -10.06 -4.82
C ASP A 26 10.69 -10.00 -5.35
N PRO A 27 11.69 -10.45 -4.57
CA PRO A 27 13.08 -10.39 -5.02
C PRO A 27 13.38 -11.32 -6.19
N GLN A 28 12.57 -12.37 -6.41
CA GLN A 28 12.78 -13.37 -7.46
C GLN A 28 12.27 -12.87 -8.82
N THR A 29 11.08 -12.27 -8.83
CA THR A 29 10.40 -11.85 -10.06
C THR A 29 10.53 -10.36 -10.34
N GLY A 30 10.77 -9.55 -9.31
CA GLY A 30 10.70 -8.09 -9.38
C GLY A 30 9.28 -7.53 -9.31
N GLU A 31 8.26 -8.41 -9.33
CA GLU A 31 6.84 -8.04 -9.23
C GLU A 31 6.47 -7.61 -7.81
N PHE A 32 5.27 -7.06 -7.64
CA PHE A 32 4.78 -6.62 -6.33
C PHE A 32 3.69 -7.52 -5.81
N VAL A 33 3.95 -8.11 -4.63
CA VAL A 33 3.02 -8.98 -3.92
C VAL A 33 2.24 -8.15 -2.91
N MET A 34 0.92 -8.18 -2.99
CA MET A 34 0.07 -7.50 -2.01
C MET A 34 0.27 -8.08 -0.61
N VAL A 35 0.49 -7.23 0.39
CA VAL A 35 0.74 -7.61 1.79
C VAL A 35 -0.22 -6.95 2.77
N GLY A 36 -1.17 -6.15 2.29
CA GLY A 36 -2.15 -5.54 3.18
C GLY A 36 -2.86 -4.35 2.59
N LYS A 37 -3.76 -3.79 3.40
CA LYS A 37 -4.38 -2.49 3.15
C LYS A 37 -4.24 -1.60 4.37
N THR A 38 -4.19 -0.29 4.19
CA THR A 38 -4.25 0.66 5.30
C THR A 38 -5.00 1.94 4.96
N PHE A 39 -5.71 2.47 5.95
CA PHE A 39 -6.42 3.74 5.93
C PHE A 39 -6.00 4.67 7.09
N LYS A 40 -4.98 4.28 7.86
CA LYS A 40 -4.50 4.99 9.05
C LYS A 40 -3.27 5.83 8.72
N GLY A 41 -3.05 6.91 9.48
CA GLY A 41 -1.90 7.81 9.28
C GLY A 41 -2.07 8.85 8.17
N LEU A 42 -3.29 8.99 7.63
CA LEU A 42 -3.61 9.88 6.52
C LEU A 42 -4.17 11.22 7.03
N THR A 43 -3.43 12.30 6.80
CA THR A 43 -3.91 13.68 6.99
C THR A 43 -4.76 14.12 5.79
N ASP A 44 -5.57 15.18 5.94
CA ASP A 44 -6.42 15.67 4.85
C ASP A 44 -5.60 16.21 3.68
N ALA A 45 -4.46 16.85 3.95
CA ALA A 45 -3.50 17.27 2.93
C ALA A 45 -2.92 16.07 2.16
N MET A 46 -2.56 15.00 2.88
CA MET A 46 -2.08 13.76 2.25
C MET A 46 -3.18 13.08 1.43
N LEU A 47 -4.42 13.04 1.92
CA LEU A 47 -5.58 12.48 1.21
C LEU A 47 -5.85 13.22 -0.09
N THR A 48 -5.77 14.55 -0.07
CA THR A 48 -5.96 15.40 -1.25
C THR A 48 -4.87 15.12 -2.28
N TRP A 49 -3.60 15.25 -1.88
CA TRP A 49 -2.46 15.02 -2.78
C TRP A 49 -2.44 13.59 -3.32
N GLN A 50 -2.61 12.57 -2.47
CA GLN A 50 -2.54 11.18 -2.93
C GLN A 50 -3.68 10.84 -3.88
N THR A 51 -4.87 11.43 -3.69
CA THR A 51 -5.99 11.17 -4.59
C THR A 51 -5.65 11.63 -6.00
N GLU A 52 -5.10 12.84 -6.15
CA GLU A 52 -4.61 13.35 -7.43
C GLU A 52 -3.53 12.44 -8.04
N GLN A 53 -2.51 12.10 -7.24
CA GLN A 53 -1.38 11.29 -7.71
C GLN A 53 -1.75 9.87 -8.12
N LEU A 54 -2.72 9.26 -7.41
CA LEU A 54 -3.23 7.93 -7.72
C LEU A 54 -4.09 7.94 -8.98
N LEU A 55 -4.94 8.96 -9.17
CA LEU A 55 -5.74 9.10 -10.38
C LEU A 55 -4.87 9.34 -11.62
N ALA A 56 -3.80 10.12 -11.52
CA ALA A 56 -2.82 10.29 -12.61
C ALA A 56 -2.10 8.98 -12.99
N ARG A 57 -2.14 7.98 -12.10
CA ARG A 57 -1.50 6.67 -12.26
C ARG A 57 -2.46 5.53 -12.46
N GLU A 58 -3.75 5.84 -12.62
CA GLU A 58 -4.79 4.84 -12.81
C GLU A 58 -4.48 3.94 -14.01
N THR A 59 -4.71 2.65 -13.82
CA THR A 59 -4.69 1.64 -14.89
C THR A 59 -6.09 1.17 -15.23
N HIS A 60 -6.88 0.84 -14.20
CA HIS A 60 -8.26 0.42 -14.32
C HIS A 60 -8.98 0.55 -12.96
N ARG A 61 -10.29 0.31 -12.96
CA ARG A 61 -11.13 0.32 -11.76
C ARG A 61 -11.97 -0.95 -11.66
N GLU A 62 -12.20 -1.39 -10.43
CA GLU A 62 -13.17 -2.44 -10.12
C GLU A 62 -14.00 -2.03 -8.90
N GLY A 63 -15.30 -1.80 -9.13
CA GLY A 63 -16.18 -1.26 -8.10
C GLY A 63 -15.67 0.08 -7.57
N ILE A 64 -15.36 0.13 -6.28
CA ILE A 64 -14.80 1.32 -5.61
C ILE A 64 -13.27 1.38 -5.64
N THR A 65 -12.62 0.35 -6.17
CA THR A 65 -11.15 0.25 -6.20
C THR A 65 -10.63 0.91 -7.47
N VAL A 66 -9.61 1.75 -7.30
CA VAL A 66 -8.78 2.29 -8.38
C VAL A 66 -7.43 1.60 -8.29
N PHE A 67 -7.07 0.84 -9.33
CA PHE A 67 -5.76 0.23 -9.46
C PHE A 67 -4.81 1.20 -10.15
N VAL A 68 -3.54 1.19 -9.75
CA VAL A 68 -2.56 2.16 -10.23
C VAL A 68 -1.28 1.48 -10.68
N ARG A 69 -0.51 2.15 -11.54
CA ARG A 69 0.87 1.76 -11.83
C ARG A 69 1.69 1.82 -10.53
N PRO A 70 2.52 0.80 -10.20
CA PRO A 70 3.21 0.67 -8.92
C PRO A 70 4.43 1.59 -8.83
N GLU A 71 4.21 2.90 -8.95
CA GLU A 71 5.26 3.93 -9.01
C GLU A 71 5.44 4.65 -7.66
N LEU A 72 4.42 4.66 -6.81
CA LEU A 72 4.45 5.41 -5.55
C LEU A 72 4.97 4.53 -4.41
N VAL A 73 6.12 4.91 -3.87
CA VAL A 73 6.69 4.29 -2.66
C VAL A 73 6.15 4.99 -1.42
N VAL A 74 5.76 4.20 -0.42
CA VAL A 74 5.18 4.65 0.84
C VAL A 74 5.88 4.01 2.04
N GLU A 75 6.21 4.84 3.02
CA GLU A 75 6.73 4.44 4.32
C GLU A 75 5.57 4.11 5.26
N ILE A 76 5.59 2.89 5.80
CA ILE A 76 4.53 2.36 6.66
C ILE A 76 5.11 2.06 8.04
N ALA A 77 4.53 2.66 9.07
CA ALA A 77 4.73 2.23 10.45
C ALA A 77 3.79 1.06 10.77
N LEU A 78 4.28 0.06 11.48
CA LEU A 78 3.54 -1.18 11.79
C LEU A 78 4.07 -1.78 13.08
N ASP A 79 3.24 -2.58 13.75
CA ASP A 79 3.63 -3.27 14.99
C ASP A 79 4.25 -4.66 14.71
N GLY A 80 3.92 -5.25 13.56
CA GLY A 80 4.50 -6.50 13.09
C GLY A 80 3.74 -7.05 11.88
N ALA A 81 3.89 -8.34 11.63
CA ALA A 81 3.13 -9.06 10.61
C ALA A 81 2.38 -10.27 11.19
N GLN A 82 1.52 -10.88 10.38
CA GLN A 82 0.83 -12.13 10.69
C GLN A 82 0.69 -13.00 9.45
N ARG A 83 0.63 -14.33 9.64
CA ARG A 83 0.31 -15.24 8.56
C ARG A 83 -1.10 -14.96 8.04
N SER A 84 -1.28 -14.98 6.72
CA SER A 84 -2.58 -14.72 6.12
C SER A 84 -2.76 -15.49 4.82
N PRO A 85 -3.83 -16.30 4.68
CA PRO A 85 -4.16 -16.96 3.42
C PRO A 85 -4.80 -16.02 2.40
N ARG A 86 -5.16 -14.79 2.81
CA ARG A 86 -5.83 -13.80 1.95
C ARG A 86 -4.90 -13.21 0.90
N TYR A 87 -3.62 -13.11 1.21
CA TYR A 87 -2.64 -12.43 0.38
C TYR A 87 -1.66 -13.45 -0.22
N PRO A 88 -1.29 -13.34 -1.51
CA PRO A 88 -0.42 -14.31 -2.18
C PRO A 88 0.93 -14.52 -1.46
N GLY A 89 1.43 -13.49 -0.76
CA GLY A 89 2.67 -13.57 0.01
C GLY A 89 2.59 -14.43 1.28
N GLY A 90 1.41 -14.92 1.67
CA GLY A 90 1.18 -15.68 2.89
C GLY A 90 1.25 -14.84 4.17
N VAL A 91 1.34 -13.52 4.05
CA VAL A 91 1.60 -12.58 5.14
C VAL A 91 0.71 -11.33 5.01
N ALA A 92 0.33 -10.76 6.15
CA ALA A 92 -0.39 -9.50 6.26
C ALA A 92 0.26 -8.57 7.29
N LEU A 93 0.26 -7.27 7.02
CA LEU A 93 0.73 -6.26 7.99
C LEU A 93 -0.23 -6.12 9.17
N ARG A 94 0.31 -5.89 10.38
CA ARG A 94 -0.47 -5.57 11.59
C ARG A 94 -0.33 -4.10 11.97
N PHE A 95 -1.46 -3.47 12.28
CA PHE A 95 -1.54 -2.07 12.71
C PHE A 95 -0.82 -1.06 11.79
N ALA A 96 -0.77 -1.36 10.49
CA ALA A 96 -0.13 -0.52 9.48
C ALA A 96 -0.72 0.91 9.45
N ARG A 97 0.15 1.93 9.43
CA ARG A 97 -0.18 3.36 9.29
C ARG A 97 0.77 4.01 8.30
N VAL A 98 0.25 4.85 7.42
CA VAL A 98 1.08 5.66 6.54
C VAL A 98 1.85 6.67 7.37
N LYS A 99 3.17 6.74 7.15
CA LYS A 99 4.03 7.81 7.69
C LYS A 99 4.18 8.94 6.67
N ARG A 100 4.64 8.60 5.46
CA ARG A 100 4.88 9.52 4.35
C ARG A 100 5.07 8.76 3.04
N TYR A 101 4.90 9.46 1.93
CA TYR A 101 5.42 9.01 0.64
C TYR A 101 6.93 9.22 0.56
N ARG A 102 7.62 8.39 -0.23
CA ARG A 102 9.07 8.36 -0.38
C ARG A 102 9.43 8.69 -1.82
N ASP A 103 9.48 9.98 -2.11
CA ASP A 103 9.95 10.53 -3.38
C ASP A 103 11.45 10.32 -3.62
N ASP A 104 12.19 10.04 -2.55
CA ASP A 104 13.60 9.68 -2.55
C ASP A 104 13.88 8.21 -2.88
N LYS A 105 12.84 7.39 -3.13
CA LYS A 105 12.99 5.96 -3.43
C LYS A 105 12.26 5.54 -4.70
N ALA A 106 12.94 4.74 -5.52
CA ALA A 106 12.33 4.05 -6.64
C ALA A 106 11.53 2.81 -6.17
N PRO A 107 10.52 2.34 -6.95
CA PRO A 107 9.77 1.13 -6.63
C PRO A 107 10.64 -0.13 -6.44
N ALA A 108 11.76 -0.21 -7.16
CA ALA A 108 12.73 -1.30 -7.04
C ALA A 108 13.42 -1.35 -5.66
N GLU A 109 13.43 -0.24 -4.92
CA GLU A 109 14.02 -0.10 -3.58
C GLU A 109 13.00 -0.30 -2.45
N ALA A 110 11.75 -0.65 -2.79
CA ALA A 110 10.75 -1.00 -1.80
C ALA A 110 11.11 -2.30 -1.07
N ASP A 111 10.67 -2.40 0.19
CA ASP A 111 10.89 -3.60 1.01
C ASP A 111 10.37 -4.86 0.32
N THR A 112 11.11 -5.96 0.50
CA THR A 112 10.76 -7.24 -0.10
C THR A 112 9.69 -7.98 0.69
N VAL A 113 8.98 -8.92 0.05
CA VAL A 113 8.04 -9.80 0.74
C VAL A 113 8.71 -10.62 1.84
N ASP A 114 9.99 -10.97 1.66
CA ASP A 114 10.78 -11.70 2.67
C ASP A 114 11.10 -10.82 3.89
N ALA A 115 11.38 -9.53 3.70
CA ALA A 115 11.52 -8.58 4.80
C ALA A 115 10.22 -8.47 5.62
N VAL A 116 9.06 -8.53 4.95
CA VAL A 116 7.76 -8.55 5.65
C VAL A 116 7.56 -9.87 6.41
N ARG A 117 7.94 -11.02 5.83
CA ARG A 117 7.85 -12.33 6.50
C ARG A 117 8.77 -12.45 7.71
N ALA A 118 9.92 -11.78 7.70
CA ALA A 118 10.83 -11.71 8.84
C ALA A 118 10.21 -11.03 10.07
N LEU A 119 9.08 -10.32 9.92
CA LEU A 119 8.33 -9.68 11.00
C LEU A 119 7.23 -10.58 11.59
N LEU A 120 7.12 -11.82 11.12
CA LEU A 120 6.22 -12.80 11.72
C LEU A 120 6.68 -13.14 13.14
N PRO A 121 5.74 -13.35 14.09
CA PRO A 121 6.10 -13.90 15.40
C PRO A 121 6.75 -15.28 15.20
N GLN A 122 7.73 -15.60 16.06
CA GLN A 122 8.35 -16.92 16.11
C GLN A 122 7.38 -17.99 16.54
#